data_AF-A0A966PXK4-F1
#
_entry.id   AF-A0A966PXK4-F1
#
_cell.length_a   1.000
_cell.length_b   1.000
_cell.length_c   1.000
_cell.angle_alpha   90.00
_cell.angle_beta   90.00
_cell.angle_gamma   90.00
#
_symmetry.space_group_name_H-M   'P 1'
#
loop_
_entity.id
_entity.type
_entity.pdbx_description
1 polymer ?
#
loop_
_entity_poly.entity_id
_entity_poly.type
_entity_poly.pdbx_seq_one_letter_code
_entity_poly.pdbx_strand_id
1 'polypeptide(L)'
;MREYLRKSITDLQSLGVATVLAAGNNYDKQRVDFPACISESIAVGSVGERGNIENYSNGGPDLDFYALGTYDTALGRAMGTSAATAAFAAYWAKNYKGTYQATYDNVKSLSKDLVVSVK
;
A
#
# COMPACT_ATOMS: atom_id res chain seq x y z
N MET A 1 -0.12 12.52 -19.08
CA MET A 1 -0.95 11.79 -18.08
C MET A 1 -0.15 11.43 -16.83
N ARG A 2 0.95 10.66 -16.92
CA ARG A 2 1.77 10.26 -15.77
C ARG A 2 2.28 11.45 -14.93
N GLU A 3 2.82 12.48 -15.58
CA GLU A 3 3.30 13.68 -14.88
C GLU A 3 2.20 14.47 -14.15
N TYR A 4 1.00 14.55 -14.71
CA TYR A 4 -0.13 15.22 -14.02
C TYR A 4 -0.56 14.47 -12.77
N LEU A 5 -0.57 13.13 -12.84
CA LEU A 5 -0.90 12.30 -11.68
C LEU A 5 0.21 12.39 -10.62
N ARG A 6 1.49 12.31 -11.03
CA ARG A 6 2.63 12.51 -10.12
C ARG A 6 2.53 13.87 -9.42
N LYS A 7 2.24 14.93 -10.17
CA LYS A 7 2.04 16.27 -9.60
C LYS A 7 0.90 16.28 -8.56
N SER A 8 -0.23 15.65 -8.88
CA SER A 8 -1.37 15.58 -7.95
C SER A 8 -1.00 14.83 -6.66
N ILE A 9 -0.24 13.74 -6.77
CA ILE A 9 0.28 12.98 -5.62
C ILE A 9 1.21 13.86 -4.78
N THR A 10 2.17 14.55 -5.40
CA THR A 10 3.10 15.42 -4.68
C THR A 10 2.41 16.61 -4.04
N ASP A 11 1.40 17.18 -4.69
CA ASP A 11 0.60 18.28 -4.14
C ASP A 11 -0.13 17.80 -2.87
N LEU A 12 -0.78 16.64 -2.90
CA LEU A 12 -1.42 16.02 -1.73
C LEU A 12 -0.41 15.72 -0.61
N GLN A 13 0.75 15.15 -0.97
CA GLN A 13 1.80 14.83 -0.03
C GLN A 13 2.33 16.09 0.68
N SER A 14 2.45 17.21 -0.03
CA SER A 14 2.84 18.51 0.57
C SER A 14 1.83 19.04 1.59
N LEU A 15 0.57 18.63 1.47
CA LEU A 15 -0.50 18.91 2.43
C LEU A 15 -0.60 17.85 3.53
N GLY A 16 0.33 16.90 3.58
CA GLY A 16 0.35 15.81 4.56
C GLY A 16 -0.64 14.67 4.25
N VAL A 17 -1.22 14.63 3.05
CA VAL A 17 -2.17 13.61 2.61
C VAL A 17 -1.44 12.56 1.79
N ALA A 18 -1.39 11.32 2.29
CA ALA A 18 -0.79 10.21 1.57
C ALA A 18 -1.71 9.71 0.45
N THR A 19 -1.13 9.40 -0.71
CA THR A 19 -1.84 8.70 -1.78
C THR A 19 -1.48 7.22 -1.73
N VAL A 20 -2.40 6.39 -1.23
CA VAL A 20 -2.21 4.94 -1.08
C VAL A 20 -2.88 4.22 -2.25
N LEU A 21 -2.13 3.38 -2.97
CA LEU A 21 -2.56 2.76 -4.21
C LEU A 21 -2.30 1.25 -4.19
N ALA A 22 -3.18 0.50 -4.83
CA ALA A 22 -3.09 -0.96 -4.92
C ALA A 22 -2.00 -1.38 -5.91
N ALA A 23 -1.16 -2.33 -5.52
CA ALA A 23 -0.04 -2.77 -6.36
C ALA A 23 -0.47 -3.51 -7.65
N GLY A 24 -1.67 -4.08 -7.66
CA GLY A 24 -2.24 -4.88 -8.76
C GLY A 24 -2.36 -6.36 -8.43
N ASN A 25 -3.21 -7.06 -9.19
CA ASN A 25 -3.59 -8.46 -8.95
C ASN A 25 -3.20 -9.39 -10.12
N ASN A 26 -2.08 -9.12 -10.78
CA ASN A 26 -1.67 -9.76 -12.03
C ASN A 26 -0.63 -10.86 -11.85
N TYR A 27 -0.36 -11.30 -10.62
CA TYR A 27 0.67 -12.29 -10.29
C TYR A 27 2.10 -11.85 -10.65
N ASP A 28 2.31 -10.56 -10.93
CA ASP A 28 3.59 -10.02 -11.38
C ASP A 28 4.46 -9.66 -10.17
N LYS A 29 5.36 -10.57 -9.78
CA LYS A 29 6.24 -10.37 -8.62
C LYS A 29 7.38 -9.40 -8.88
N GLN A 30 7.53 -8.90 -10.10
CA GLN A 30 8.65 -8.05 -10.50
C GLN A 30 8.22 -6.60 -10.70
N ARG A 31 6.93 -6.33 -10.87
CA ARG A 31 6.43 -5.00 -11.21
C ARG A 31 5.11 -4.64 -10.53
N VAL A 32 5.10 -3.45 -9.96
CA VAL A 32 3.89 -2.76 -9.48
C VAL A 32 3.20 -2.09 -10.66
N ASP A 33 1.88 -2.19 -10.75
CA ASP A 33 1.13 -1.58 -11.85
C ASP A 33 0.98 -0.06 -11.68
N PHE A 34 0.84 0.64 -12.81
CA PHE A 34 0.46 2.04 -12.79
C PHE A 34 -0.99 2.16 -12.26
N PRO A 35 -1.31 3.11 -11.37
CA PRO A 35 -0.47 4.23 -10.92
C PRO A 35 0.37 4.02 -9.65
N ALA A 36 0.30 2.85 -9.00
CA ALA A 36 1.01 2.61 -7.76
C ALA A 36 2.56 2.61 -7.91
N CYS A 37 3.10 2.39 -9.11
CA CYS A 37 4.55 2.48 -9.35
C CYS A 37 5.12 3.92 -9.39
N ILE A 38 4.31 4.95 -9.08
CA ILE A 38 4.83 6.32 -8.91
C ILE A 38 5.49 6.41 -7.54
N SER A 39 6.77 6.78 -7.49
CA SER A 39 7.59 6.73 -6.27
C SER A 39 7.09 7.61 -5.11
N GLU A 40 6.31 8.66 -5.38
CA GLU A 40 5.70 9.50 -4.33
C GLU A 40 4.37 8.97 -3.81
N SER A 41 3.81 7.93 -4.44
CA SER A 41 2.66 7.20 -3.90
C SER A 41 3.12 6.10 -2.95
N ILE A 42 2.17 5.55 -2.19
CA ILE A 42 2.40 4.37 -1.37
C ILE A 42 1.78 3.16 -2.07
N ALA A 43 2.60 2.27 -2.60
CA ALA A 43 2.18 1.03 -3.24
C ALA A 43 1.94 -0.08 -2.20
N VAL A 44 0.74 -0.66 -2.20
CA VAL A 44 0.31 -1.67 -1.24
C VAL A 44 -0.02 -3.00 -1.90
N GLY A 45 0.73 -4.03 -1.50
CA GLY A 45 0.52 -5.43 -1.85
C GLY A 45 -0.37 -6.14 -0.85
N SER A 46 -0.79 -7.36 -1.18
CA SER A 46 -1.70 -8.16 -0.37
C SER A 46 -1.00 -9.33 0.32
N VAL A 47 -1.22 -9.45 1.63
CA VAL A 47 -1.01 -10.70 2.38
C VAL A 47 -2.34 -11.34 2.74
N GLY A 48 -2.33 -12.67 2.83
CA GLY A 48 -3.48 -13.47 3.23
C GLY A 48 -3.58 -13.61 4.74
N GLU A 49 -4.67 -14.22 5.21
CA GLU A 49 -4.97 -14.42 6.64
C GLU A 49 -3.91 -15.26 7.37
N ARG A 50 -3.13 -16.06 6.62
CA ARG A 50 -2.02 -16.88 7.14
C ARG A 50 -0.68 -16.16 7.15
N GLY A 51 -0.64 -14.86 6.80
CA GLY A 51 0.58 -14.06 6.73
C GLY A 51 1.44 -14.30 5.49
N ASN A 52 1.02 -15.16 4.56
CA ASN A 52 1.70 -15.32 3.27
C ASN A 52 1.38 -14.16 2.34
N ILE A 53 2.33 -13.79 1.47
CA ILE A 53 2.02 -12.92 0.33
C ILE A 53 1.03 -13.65 -0.57
N GLU A 54 -0.04 -12.98 -0.99
CA GLU A 54 -1.05 -13.58 -1.86
C GLU A 54 -0.49 -13.79 -3.27
N ASN A 55 -0.81 -14.92 -3.90
CA ASN A 55 -0.27 -15.28 -5.22
C ASN A 55 -0.63 -14.24 -6.28
N TYR A 56 -1.84 -13.69 -6.24
CA TYR A 56 -2.28 -12.65 -7.16
C TYR A 56 -1.56 -11.31 -6.94
N SER A 57 -1.03 -11.03 -5.74
CA SER A 57 -0.45 -9.72 -5.42
C SER A 57 0.75 -9.45 -6.31
N ASN A 58 0.73 -8.32 -7.01
CA ASN A 58 1.94 -7.81 -7.63
C ASN A 58 2.98 -7.45 -6.56
N GLY A 59 4.23 -7.34 -6.98
CA GLY A 59 5.36 -6.92 -6.15
C GLY A 59 6.41 -6.18 -6.98
N GLY A 60 7.65 -6.12 -6.49
CA GLY A 60 8.76 -5.49 -7.21
C GLY A 60 9.39 -4.32 -6.45
N PRO A 61 10.36 -3.63 -7.07
CA PRO A 61 11.14 -2.57 -6.42
C PRO A 61 10.34 -1.36 -5.96
N ASP A 62 9.21 -1.08 -6.62
CA ASP A 62 8.32 0.06 -6.33
C ASP A 62 7.26 -0.26 -5.27
N LEU A 63 7.31 -1.43 -4.64
CA LEU A 63 6.36 -1.81 -3.58
C LEU A 63 6.82 -1.30 -2.22
N ASP A 64 5.97 -0.54 -1.52
CA ASP A 64 6.31 0.02 -0.20
C ASP A 64 5.88 -0.88 0.95
N PHE A 65 4.64 -1.42 0.91
CA PHE A 65 4.09 -2.19 2.02
C PHE A 65 3.24 -3.38 1.56
N TYR A 66 3.07 -4.35 2.47
CA TYR A 66 2.01 -5.35 2.41
C TYR A 66 1.01 -5.10 3.53
N ALA A 67 -0.27 -5.33 3.23
CA ALA A 67 -1.33 -5.33 4.23
C ALA A 67 -2.29 -6.51 3.99
N LEU A 68 -3.06 -6.87 5.00
CA LEU A 68 -4.08 -7.91 4.87
C LEU A 68 -5.06 -7.52 3.77
N GLY A 69 -5.17 -8.32 2.71
CA GLY A 69 -6.05 -8.05 1.58
C GLY A 69 -7.24 -8.99 1.47
N THR A 70 -7.52 -9.73 2.54
CA THR A 70 -8.62 -10.69 2.61
C THR A 70 -9.46 -10.39 3.84
N TYR A 71 -10.73 -10.06 3.63
CA TYR A 71 -11.68 -9.71 4.68
C TYR A 71 -13.05 -10.33 4.42
N ASP A 72 -13.64 -10.93 5.45
CA ASP A 72 -15.06 -11.28 5.45
C ASP A 72 -15.87 -10.08 5.95
N THR A 73 -16.76 -9.58 5.09
CA THR A 73 -17.61 -8.41 5.38
C THR A 73 -19.08 -8.80 5.33
N ALA A 74 -19.96 -7.90 5.78
CA ALA A 74 -21.40 -8.09 5.66
C ALA A 74 -21.90 -8.22 4.20
N LEU A 75 -21.11 -7.75 3.23
CA LEU A 75 -21.42 -7.81 1.79
C LEU A 75 -20.78 -9.01 1.08
N GLY A 76 -20.06 -9.86 1.83
CA GLY A 76 -19.31 -10.98 1.30
C GLY A 76 -17.80 -10.81 1.47
N ARG A 77 -17.04 -11.72 0.85
CA ARG A 77 -15.59 -11.81 0.99
C ARG A 77 -14.91 -10.85 0.02
N ALA A 78 -14.18 -9.88 0.56
CA ALA A 78 -13.33 -8.98 -0.20
C ALA A 78 -11.91 -9.55 -0.29
N MET A 79 -11.37 -9.67 -1.49
CA MET A 79 -10.02 -10.17 -1.75
C MET A 79 -9.33 -9.31 -2.79
N GLY A 80 -8.09 -8.92 -2.54
CA GLY A 80 -7.26 -8.19 -3.51
C GLY A 80 -6.35 -7.15 -2.88
N THR A 81 -5.39 -6.67 -3.66
CA THR A 81 -4.57 -5.50 -3.27
C THR A 81 -5.40 -4.26 -2.99
N SER A 82 -6.60 -4.12 -3.58
CA SER A 82 -7.54 -3.04 -3.23
C SER A 82 -8.04 -3.12 -1.78
N ALA A 83 -8.32 -4.32 -1.26
CA ALA A 83 -8.71 -4.49 0.14
C ALA A 83 -7.51 -4.22 1.07
N ALA A 84 -6.31 -4.64 0.67
CA ALA A 84 -5.08 -4.32 1.38
C ALA A 84 -4.82 -2.80 1.44
N THR A 85 -5.04 -2.08 0.33
CA THR A 85 -4.95 -0.61 0.29
C THR A 85 -5.90 0.05 1.26
N ALA A 86 -7.17 -0.39 1.32
CA ALA A 86 -8.14 0.16 2.27
C ALA A 86 -7.73 -0.07 3.73
N ALA A 87 -7.28 -1.28 4.04
CA ALA A 87 -6.77 -1.63 5.36
C ALA A 87 -5.55 -0.81 5.76
N PHE A 88 -4.59 -0.67 4.84
CA PHE A 88 -3.40 0.14 5.06
C PHE A 88 -3.73 1.62 5.24
N ALA A 89 -4.66 2.18 4.45
CA ALA A 89 -5.10 3.56 4.60
C ALA A 89 -5.72 3.82 5.99
N ALA A 90 -6.50 2.87 6.51
CA ALA A 90 -7.02 2.96 7.88
C ALA A 90 -5.89 2.88 8.94
N TYR A 91 -4.91 1.99 8.72
CA TYR A 91 -3.74 1.89 9.60
C TYR A 91 -2.90 3.18 9.59
N TRP A 92 -2.69 3.77 8.41
CA TRP A 92 -2.00 5.05 8.22
C TRP A 92 -2.69 6.16 9.01
N ALA A 93 -4.01 6.30 8.85
CA ALA A 93 -4.80 7.32 9.55
C ALA A 93 -4.68 7.18 11.07
N LYS A 94 -4.75 5.94 11.59
CA LYS A 94 -4.59 5.65 13.03
C LYS A 94 -3.18 5.99 13.56
N ASN A 95 -2.15 5.88 12.71
CA ASN A 95 -0.75 6.06 13.10
C ASN A 95 -0.17 7.39 12.62
N TYR A 96 -1.00 8.34 12.19
CA TYR A 96 -0.55 9.63 11.67
C TYR A 96 0.31 10.39 12.69
N LYS A 97 1.45 10.91 12.24
CA LYS A 97 2.46 11.62 13.06
C LYS A 97 2.54 13.11 12.77
N GLY A 98 1.47 13.70 12.22
CA GLY A 98 1.40 15.13 11.93
C GLY A 98 1.99 15.53 10.57
N THR A 99 2.87 14.71 9.98
CA THR A 99 3.39 14.92 8.62
C THR A 99 3.41 13.61 7.84
N TYR A 100 3.46 13.70 6.50
CA TYR A 100 3.62 12.53 5.65
C TYR A 100 4.87 11.73 6.01
N GLN A 101 6.04 12.40 6.02
CA GLN A 101 7.33 11.72 6.21
C GLN A 101 7.44 11.05 7.59
N ALA A 102 7.04 11.76 8.66
CA ALA A 102 7.08 11.18 10.00
C ALA A 102 6.12 9.99 10.14
N THR A 103 4.98 10.02 9.44
CA THR A 103 4.03 8.89 9.42
C THR A 103 4.61 7.71 8.64
N TYR A 104 5.18 7.97 7.46
CA TYR A 104 5.83 6.96 6.63
C TYR A 104 6.96 6.25 7.39
N ASP A 105 7.87 7.02 8.00
CA ASP A 105 9.00 6.48 8.77
C ASP A 105 8.54 5.67 9.98
N ASN A 106 7.48 6.12 10.66
CA ASN A 106 6.88 5.38 11.77
C ASN A 106 6.22 4.08 11.30
N VAL A 107 5.45 4.09 10.22
CA VAL A 107 4.82 2.86 9.70
C VAL A 107 5.90 1.88 9.23
N LYS A 108 6.96 2.38 8.58
CA LYS A 108 8.11 1.59 8.12
C LYS A 108 8.96 1.03 9.26
N SER A 109 9.06 1.72 10.39
CA SER A 109 9.75 1.16 11.55
C SER A 109 8.97 -0.01 12.16
N LEU A 110 7.64 0.09 12.19
CA LEU A 110 6.74 -0.96 12.69
C LEU A 110 6.65 -2.17 11.74
N SER A 111 6.86 -1.98 10.44
CA SER A 111 6.84 -3.09 9.47
C SER A 111 8.03 -4.04 9.57
N LYS A 112 9.13 -3.64 10.23
CA LYS A 112 10.24 -4.55 10.55
C LYS A 112 9.84 -5.66 11.51
N ASP A 113 8.80 -5.42 12.30
CA ASP A 113 8.27 -6.37 13.29
C ASP A 113 7.09 -7.19 12.74
N LEU A 114 6.67 -6.95 11.48
CA LEU A 114 5.56 -7.66 10.84
C LEU A 114 6.04 -8.83 9.95
N VAL A 115 5.18 -9.85 9.84
CA VAL A 115 5.44 -11.19 9.23
C VAL A 115 6.01 -11.15 7.81
N VAL A 116 5.86 -10.03 7.09
CA VAL A 116 6.49 -9.81 5.79
C VAL A 116 7.23 -8.48 5.84
N SER A 117 8.56 -8.55 5.92
CA SER A 117 9.43 -7.38 5.89
C SER A 117 9.34 -6.69 4.53
N VAL A 118 9.10 -5.38 4.53
CA VAL A 118 9.03 -4.55 3.32
C VAL A 118 10.08 -3.45 3.42
N LYS A 119 10.55 -2.97 2.27
CA LYS A 119 11.78 -2.18 2.11
C LYS A 119 11.81 -0.89 2.92
#